data_AF-A0A356TAU8-F1
#
_entry.id   AF-A0A356TAU8-F1
#
_cell.length_a   1.000
_cell.length_b   1.000
_cell.length_c   1.000
_cell.angle_alpha   90.00
_cell.angle_beta   90.00
_cell.angle_gamma   90.00
#
_symmetry.space_group_name_H-M   'P 1'
#
loop_
_entity.id
_entity.type
_entity.pdbx_description
1 polymer ?
#
loop_
_entity_poly.entity_id
_entity_poly.type
_entity_poly.pdbx_seq_one_letter_code
_entity_poly.pdbx_strand_id
1 'polypeptide(L)'
;MAKRKRRIRSPHPGVKLKKRVRASGLVSWRAHYVDPDTGREVAKTLDATALSTREARTQWAKKLARHLARREMDRAAGIRPVEVTTLEDAIASYLETAQAVLKPKTLEGHNLAIAKLKGWAAGEGVL
;
A
#
# COMPACT_ATOMS: atom_id res chain seq x y z
N MET A 1 2.14 -14.46 -43.83
CA MET A 1 2.92 -14.47 -42.57
C MET A 1 2.54 -13.26 -41.72
N ALA A 2 1.89 -13.47 -40.56
CA ALA A 2 1.46 -12.36 -39.71
C ALA A 2 2.67 -11.68 -39.04
N LYS A 3 2.85 -10.36 -39.25
CA LYS A 3 3.89 -9.55 -38.60
C LYS A 3 3.73 -9.65 -37.08
N ARG A 4 4.68 -10.32 -36.41
CA ARG A 4 4.79 -10.34 -34.94
C ARG A 4 4.88 -8.89 -34.45
N LYS A 5 3.82 -8.41 -33.80
CA LYS A 5 3.74 -7.07 -33.21
C LYS A 5 4.88 -6.96 -32.17
N ARG A 6 5.91 -6.15 -32.43
CA ARG A 6 7.01 -5.90 -31.46
C ARG A 6 6.39 -5.43 -30.15
N ARG A 7 6.62 -6.15 -29.06
CA ARG A 7 6.22 -5.72 -27.72
C ARG A 7 7.05 -4.49 -27.37
N ILE A 8 6.41 -3.32 -27.35
CA ILE A 8 7.04 -2.10 -26.82
C ILE A 8 7.18 -2.31 -25.31
N ARG A 9 8.41 -2.22 -24.81
CA ARG A 9 8.68 -2.34 -23.37
C ARG A 9 7.97 -1.19 -22.66
N SER A 10 7.07 -1.50 -21.73
CA SER A 10 6.37 -0.49 -20.95
C SER A 10 7.39 0.41 -20.25
N PRO A 11 7.15 1.73 -20.16
CA PRO A 11 8.09 2.66 -19.53
C PRO A 11 8.23 2.46 -18.01
N HIS A 12 7.41 1.59 -17.41
CA HIS A 12 7.39 1.20 -16.00
C HIS A 12 7.29 -0.34 -15.89
N PRO A 13 8.40 -1.08 -15.84
CA PRO A 13 8.39 -2.53 -15.75
C PRO A 13 7.74 -2.99 -14.43
N GLY A 14 7.04 -4.13 -14.43
CA GLY A 14 6.37 -4.69 -13.25
C GLY A 14 5.05 -4.01 -12.84
N VAL A 15 4.79 -2.77 -13.28
CA VAL A 15 3.55 -2.03 -12.97
C VAL A 15 2.66 -1.92 -14.21
N LYS A 16 1.41 -2.40 -14.12
CA LYS A 16 0.40 -2.30 -15.19
C LYS A 16 -0.72 -1.35 -14.78
N LEU A 17 -0.89 -0.27 -15.54
CA LEU A 17 -2.00 0.67 -15.35
C LEU A 17 -3.21 0.23 -16.19
N LYS A 18 -4.35 -0.02 -15.55
CA LYS A 18 -5.62 -0.33 -16.20
C LYS A 18 -6.62 0.80 -15.97
N LYS A 19 -7.21 1.30 -17.06
CA LYS A 19 -8.35 2.22 -17.01
C LYS A 19 -9.60 1.41 -16.68
N ARG A 20 -10.41 1.89 -15.74
CA ARG A 20 -11.72 1.34 -15.40
C ARG A 20 -12.77 2.44 -15.54
N VAL A 21 -13.72 2.23 -16.44
CA VAL A 21 -14.92 3.07 -16.57
C VAL A 21 -16.00 2.43 -15.71
N ARG A 22 -16.59 3.20 -14.78
CA ARG A 22 -17.72 2.74 -13.96
C ARG A 22 -19.02 2.93 -14.73
N ALA A 23 -20.08 2.24 -14.30
CA ALA A 23 -21.43 2.41 -14.89
C ALA A 23 -21.92 3.87 -14.85
N SER A 24 -21.46 4.65 -13.86
CA SER A 24 -21.73 6.09 -13.74
C SER A 24 -20.94 6.99 -14.71
N GLY A 25 -20.14 6.42 -15.61
CA GLY A 25 -19.25 7.16 -16.51
C GLY A 25 -17.94 7.63 -15.86
N LEU A 26 -17.81 7.54 -14.53
CA LEU A 26 -16.58 7.91 -13.82
C LEU A 26 -15.40 7.02 -14.25
N VAL A 27 -14.30 7.68 -14.61
CA VAL A 27 -13.04 7.02 -14.97
C VAL A 27 -12.15 6.92 -13.73
N SER A 28 -11.75 5.69 -13.41
CA SER A 28 -10.75 5.41 -12.38
C SER A 28 -9.58 4.63 -12.98
N TRP A 29 -8.40 4.73 -12.37
CA TRP A 29 -7.22 3.99 -12.78
C TRP A 29 -6.79 3.04 -11.69
N ARG A 30 -6.43 1.81 -12.06
CA ARG A 30 -5.85 0.83 -11.15
C ARG A 30 -4.45 0.45 -11.59
N ALA A 31 -3.54 0.41 -10.64
CA ALA A 31 -2.20 -0.14 -10.80
C ALA A 31 -2.19 -1.59 -10.32
N HIS A 32 -1.70 -2.49 -11.17
CA HIS A 32 -1.44 -3.88 -10.84
C HIS A 32 0.06 -4.12 -10.79
N TYR A 33 0.55 -4.71 -9.71
CA TYR A 33 1.96 -5.06 -9.54
C TYR A 33 2.08 -6.24 -8.58
N VAL A 34 3.22 -6.92 -8.60
CA VAL A 34 3.54 -7.95 -7.60
C VAL A 34 4.28 -7.27 -6.46
N ASP A 35 3.82 -7.49 -5.24
CA ASP A 35 4.53 -7.03 -4.06
C ASP A 35 5.75 -7.92 -3.82
N PRO A 36 6.98 -7.36 -3.82
CA PRO A 36 8.20 -8.13 -3.64
C PRO A 36 8.32 -8.71 -2.25
N ASP A 37 7.68 -8.17 -1.21
CA ASP A 37 7.78 -8.71 0.15
C ASP A 37 6.85 -9.92 0.33
N THR A 38 5.60 -9.82 -0.14
CA THR A 38 4.58 -10.89 0.02
C THR A 38 4.45 -11.85 -1.17
N GLY A 39 4.99 -11.49 -2.34
CA GLY A 39 4.84 -12.23 -3.59
C GLY A 39 3.43 -12.19 -4.20
N ARG A 40 2.50 -11.44 -3.60
CA ARG A 40 1.09 -11.38 -4.02
C ARG A 40 0.88 -10.31 -5.10
N GLU A 41 -0.08 -10.56 -5.99
CA GLU A 41 -0.53 -9.53 -6.94
C GLU A 41 -1.42 -8.50 -6.22
N VAL A 42 -1.00 -7.25 -6.24
CA VAL A 42 -1.69 -6.11 -5.63
C VAL A 42 -2.40 -5.30 -6.71
N ALA A 43 -3.66 -4.95 -6.46
CA ALA A 43 -4.45 -4.07 -7.32
C ALA A 43 -4.81 -2.77 -6.56
N LYS A 44 -3.99 -1.73 -6.74
CA LYS A 44 -4.17 -0.43 -6.08
C LYS A 44 -4.98 0.54 -6.94
N THR A 45 -6.04 1.11 -6.41
CA THR A 45 -6.77 2.20 -7.08
C THR A 45 -5.98 3.50 -6.91
N LEU A 46 -5.77 4.23 -8.01
CA LEU A 46 -5.09 5.51 -8.01
C LEU A 46 -6.06 6.62 -7.61
N ASP A 47 -5.58 7.54 -6.78
CA ASP A 47 -6.29 8.76 -6.44
C ASP A 47 -6.41 9.64 -7.69
N ALA A 48 -7.65 9.90 -8.12
CA ALA A 48 -7.95 10.70 -9.30
C ALA A 48 -7.66 12.20 -9.09
N THR A 49 -7.64 12.66 -7.83
CA THR A 49 -7.37 14.07 -7.50
C THR A 49 -5.87 14.36 -7.55
N ALA A 50 -5.05 13.52 -6.89
CA ALA A 50 -3.60 13.65 -6.90
C ALA A 50 -2.96 13.23 -8.25
N LEU A 51 -3.58 12.32 -9.01
CA LEU A 51 -3.04 11.77 -10.26
C LEU A 51 -4.00 11.98 -11.44
N SER A 52 -4.45 13.22 -11.61
CA SER A 52 -5.42 13.62 -12.64
C SER A 52 -4.90 13.42 -14.07
N THR A 53 -3.63 13.77 -14.33
CA THR A 53 -3.03 13.69 -15.68
C THR A 53 -2.45 12.32 -16.00
N ARG A 54 -2.37 12.00 -17.30
CA ARG A 54 -1.70 10.78 -17.79
C ARG A 54 -0.22 10.76 -17.40
N GLU A 55 0.43 11.92 -17.45
CA GLU A 55 1.84 12.07 -17.10
C GLU A 55 2.09 11.82 -15.62
N ALA A 56 1.26 12.39 -14.74
CA ALA A 56 1.34 12.15 -13.29
C ALA A 56 1.21 10.66 -12.98
N ARG A 57 0.23 9.97 -13.58
CA ARG A 57 0.06 8.52 -13.43
C ARG A 57 1.26 7.73 -13.95
N THR A 58 1.85 8.15 -15.07
CA THR A 58 3.03 7.51 -15.65
C THR A 58 4.26 7.71 -14.78
N GLN A 59 4.49 8.91 -14.26
CA GLN A 59 5.59 9.20 -13.34
C GLN A 59 5.43 8.43 -12.03
N TRP A 60 4.22 8.39 -11.47
CA TRP A 60 3.91 7.58 -10.30
C TRP A 60 4.24 6.10 -10.54
N ALA A 61 3.82 5.53 -11.68
CA ALA A 61 4.10 4.15 -12.02
C ALA A 61 5.61 3.88 -12.20
N LYS A 62 6.35 4.83 -12.77
CA LYS A 62 7.83 4.75 -12.87
C LYS A 62 8.50 4.76 -11.50
N LYS A 63 8.07 5.65 -10.60
CA LYS A 63 8.58 5.71 -9.22
C LYS A 63 8.31 4.41 -8.49
N LEU A 64 7.08 3.88 -8.57
CA LEU A 64 6.71 2.61 -7.99
C LEU A 64 7.56 1.46 -8.58
N ALA A 65 7.70 1.37 -9.89
CA ALA A 65 8.51 0.33 -10.53
C ALA A 65 9.97 0.32 -10.04
N ARG A 66 10.58 1.50 -9.87
CA ARG A 66 11.94 1.62 -9.29
C ARG A 66 12.00 1.15 -7.85
N HIS A 67 10.99 1.51 -7.04
CA HIS A 67 10.89 1.07 -5.65
C HIS A 67 10.78 -0.46 -5.55
N LEU A 68 9.90 -1.07 -6.34
CA LEU A 68 9.74 -2.53 -6.37
C LEU A 68 11.03 -3.23 -6.78
N ALA A 69 11.69 -2.76 -7.86
CA ALA A 69 12.98 -3.31 -8.30
C ALA A 69 14.07 -3.18 -7.23
N ARG A 70 14.13 -2.03 -6.53
CA ARG A 70 15.06 -1.86 -5.42
C ARG A 70 14.78 -2.86 -4.30
N ARG A 71 13.50 -3.05 -3.98
CA ARG A 71 13.10 -3.98 -2.92
C ARG A 71 13.39 -5.45 -3.26
N GLU A 72 13.24 -5.84 -4.53
CA GLU A 72 13.67 -7.16 -5.01
C GLU A 72 15.19 -7.35 -4.84
N MET A 73 16.00 -6.32 -5.13
CA MET A 73 17.44 -6.36 -4.90
C MET A 73 17.78 -6.46 -3.41
N ASP A 74 17.10 -5.68 -2.56
CA ASP A 74 17.29 -5.71 -1.11
C ASP A 74 16.97 -7.13 -0.56
N ARG A 75 15.90 -7.77 -1.04
CA ARG A 75 15.59 -9.18 -0.71
C ARG A 75 16.67 -10.15 -1.16
N ALA A 76 17.18 -9.99 -2.39
CA ALA A 76 18.26 -10.83 -2.90
C ALA A 76 19.55 -10.67 -2.08
N ALA A 77 19.79 -9.47 -1.52
CA ALA A 77 20.88 -9.18 -0.60
C ALA A 77 20.64 -9.67 0.85
N GLY A 78 19.51 -10.34 1.13
CA GLY A 78 19.17 -10.87 2.46
C GLY A 78 18.62 -9.83 3.44
N ILE A 79 18.27 -8.64 2.97
CA ILE A 79 17.59 -7.63 3.81
C ILE A 79 16.18 -8.16 4.10
N ARG A 80 15.83 -8.24 5.38
CA ARG A 80 14.53 -8.75 5.83
C ARG A 80 13.38 -7.92 5.24
N PRO A 81 12.19 -8.53 5.02
CA PRO A 81 10.95 -7.79 4.80
C PRO A 81 10.84 -6.62 5.77
N VAL A 82 10.28 -5.48 5.36
CA VAL A 82 9.84 -4.48 6.33
C VAL A 82 8.86 -5.22 7.23
N GLU A 83 9.20 -5.40 8.50
CA GLU A 83 8.28 -5.99 9.46
C GLU A 83 7.07 -5.06 9.51
N VAL A 84 5.98 -5.49 8.90
CA VAL A 84 4.72 -4.75 8.94
C VAL A 84 4.17 -5.02 10.34
N THR A 85 4.49 -4.13 11.29
CA THR A 85 3.86 -4.15 12.61
C THR A 85 2.36 -4.01 12.40
N THR A 86 1.59 -5.01 12.84
CA THR A 86 0.14 -4.93 12.76
C THR A 86 -0.36 -3.81 13.67
N LEU A 87 -1.55 -3.28 13.40
CA LEU A 87 -2.15 -2.30 14.29
C LEU A 87 -2.30 -2.87 15.72
N GLU A 88 -2.58 -4.17 15.83
CA GLU A 88 -2.67 -4.87 17.11
C GLU A 88 -1.34 -4.90 17.85
N ASP A 89 -0.24 -5.28 17.17
CA ASP A 89 1.09 -5.32 17.76
C ASP A 89 1.54 -3.93 18.21
N ALA A 90 1.25 -2.90 17.40
CA ALA A 90 1.55 -1.51 17.73
C ALA A 90 0.78 -1.03 18.97
N ILE A 91 -0.51 -1.38 19.08
CA ILE A 91 -1.33 -1.05 20.24
C ILE A 91 -0.82 -1.80 21.49
N ALA A 92 -0.48 -3.09 21.36
CA ALA A 92 0.02 -3.89 22.46
C ALA A 92 1.34 -3.32 23.01
N SER A 93 2.30 -3.03 22.14
CA SER A 93 3.59 -2.42 22.51
C SER A 93 3.41 -1.04 23.17
N TYR A 94 2.49 -0.23 22.64
CA TYR A 94 2.15 1.05 23.25
C TYR A 94 1.58 0.88 24.66
N LEU A 95 0.63 -0.05 24.85
CA LEU A 95 0.00 -0.29 26.15
C LEU A 95 1.00 -0.82 27.19
N GLU A 96 1.92 -1.70 26.79
CA GLU A 96 3.00 -2.20 27.65
C GLU A 96 3.86 -1.04 28.17
N THR A 97 4.27 -0.14 27.28
CA THR A 97 5.06 1.04 27.65
C THR A 97 4.24 2.03 28.50
N ALA A 98 2.97 2.25 28.13
CA ALA A 98 2.08 3.19 28.80
C ALA A 98 1.74 2.75 30.22
N GLN A 99 1.58 1.44 30.48
CA GLN A 99 1.35 0.89 31.82
C GLN A 99 2.51 1.17 32.77
N ALA A 100 3.75 1.17 32.27
CA ALA A 100 4.94 1.42 33.08
C ALA A 100 5.12 2.90 33.46
N VAL A 101 4.55 3.84 32.69
CA VAL A 101 4.87 5.28 32.81
C VAL A 101 3.66 6.12 33.22
N LEU A 102 2.44 5.73 32.84
CA LEU A 102 1.24 6.57 33.02
C LEU A 102 0.48 6.23 34.29
N LYS A 103 -0.19 7.25 34.85
CA LYS A 103 -1.12 7.08 35.96
C LYS A 103 -2.37 6.31 35.49
N PRO A 104 -3.02 5.51 36.35
CA PRO A 104 -4.19 4.70 35.98
C PRO A 104 -5.31 5.49 35.28
N LYS A 105 -5.64 6.68 35.80
CA LYS A 105 -6.67 7.55 35.22
C LYS A 105 -6.34 8.05 33.81
N THR A 106 -5.06 8.27 33.52
CA THR A 106 -4.61 8.66 32.17
C THR A 106 -4.70 7.46 31.22
N LEU A 107 -4.35 6.27 31.71
CA LEU A 107 -4.41 5.03 30.96
C LEU A 107 -5.85 4.65 30.56
N GLU A 108 -6.83 4.89 31.42
CA GLU A 108 -8.27 4.75 31.11
C GLU A 108 -8.67 5.62 29.90
N GLY A 109 -8.21 6.87 29.86
CA GLY A 109 -8.45 7.78 28.73
C GLY A 109 -7.86 7.24 27.42
N HIS A 110 -6.64 6.70 27.46
CA HIS A 110 -6.02 6.06 26.30
C HIS A 110 -6.77 4.81 25.86
N ASN A 111 -7.23 3.96 26.78
CA ASN A 111 -8.01 2.77 26.45
C ASN A 111 -9.31 3.12 25.72
N LEU A 112 -10.00 4.19 26.12
CA LEU A 112 -11.19 4.67 25.42
C LEU A 112 -10.88 5.13 23.99
N ALA A 113 -9.76 5.82 23.78
CA ALA A 113 -9.32 6.23 22.45
C ALA A 113 -8.91 5.03 21.58
N ILE A 114 -8.19 4.06 22.15
CA ILE A 114 -7.80 2.82 21.48
C ILE A 114 -9.04 2.00 21.08
N ALA A 115 -10.06 1.94 21.92
CA ALA A 115 -11.32 1.26 21.56
C ALA A 115 -12.00 1.90 20.33
N LYS A 116 -12.02 3.25 20.25
CA LYS A 116 -12.52 3.97 19.07
C LYS A 116 -11.67 3.69 17.84
N LEU A 117 -10.35 3.67 17.99
CA LEU A 117 -9.41 3.35 16.92
C LEU A 117 -9.63 1.92 16.38
N LYS A 118 -9.78 0.93 17.26
CA LYS A 118 -10.10 -0.45 16.88
C LYS A 118 -11.44 -0.54 16.16
N GLY A 119 -12.47 0.16 16.64
CA GLY A 119 -13.77 0.21 15.98
C GLY A 119 -13.70 0.80 14.56
N TRP A 120 -12.95 1.88 14.38
CA TRP A 120 -12.69 2.46 13.06
C TRP A 120 -11.90 1.49 12.16
N ALA A 121 -10.81 0.90 12.68
CA ALA A 121 -9.96 0.00 11.92
C ALA A 121 -10.70 -1.27 11.45
N ALA A 122 -11.60 -1.80 12.27
CA ALA A 122 -12.48 -2.91 11.90
C ALA A 122 -13.43 -2.54 10.74
N GLY A 123 -13.98 -1.31 10.77
CA GLY A 123 -14.85 -0.80 9.71
C GLY A 123 -14.14 -0.57 8.38
N GLU A 124 -12.86 -0.21 8.41
CA GLU A 124 -12.02 0.04 7.23
C GLU A 124 -11.25 -1.20 6.74
N GLY A 125 -11.26 -2.30 7.50
CA GLY A 125 -10.51 -3.52 7.18
C GLY A 125 -8.99 -3.38 7.32
N VAL A 126 -8.54 -2.54 8.27
CA VAL A 126 -7.12 -2.25 8.56
C VAL A 126 -6.68 -2.90 9.89
N LEU A 127 -7.52 -3.79 10.42
CA LEU A 127 -7.28 -4.54 11.65
C LEU A 127 -6.53 -5.84 11.31
#